data_AF-A0A2S9YNL8-F1
#
_entry.id   AF-A0A2S9YNL8-F1
#
_cell.length_a   1.000
_cell.length_b   1.000
_cell.length_c   1.000
_cell.angle_alpha   90.00
_cell.angle_beta   90.00
_cell.angle_gamma   90.00
#
_symmetry.space_group_name_H-M   'P 1'
#
loop_
_entity.id
_entity.type
_entity.pdbx_description
1 polymer ?
#
loop_
_entity_poly.entity_id
_entity_poly.type
_entity_poly.pdbx_seq_one_letter_code
_entity_poly.pdbx_strand_id
1 'polypeptide(L)'
;MNIDDPRTIQWRPASPWATPVPLAAADFEPLHAEHRSWCLRTDLGAMQAFGVAGFDDGDLSVGFADFQLPARYPVARRLGSGRAVFHQGKYIKGVGRTQLAANWADASDVLHSSGHMYPSGAIREYIVTRYLEARGLGDVVVPCEGLAVRPLPAAFGSALRAHAEQIGVALAPADACLQALTFKPGNFARWSNFLWLATHAYGELDEVIRMGLALHHFSDPSAEVDTNACTPTAIAASLDAAVERTRRNFARFFEAGIYWGSFTNNATLDGRFLDLELPTLLTEPMVVALAPHKKRTGLSSAATPIYQWFGAEFIDAAKALAACVALLRTRLSELASRCEHESAAAFCRATVEALGETFGPDHWIHDREQWRRELRSRYVGQVGCPYDPEPLVEALLGQSSVSIALRRHELGLADPEPAISVASFFADGASLPEDADGARALINGLVQELDQCTHVDELLRGLREATDQIRSHVRPRARQGAAA
;
A
#
# COMPACT_ATOMS: atom_id res chain seq x y z
N MET A 1 -7.47 14.93 -30.67
CA MET A 1 -7.58 13.66 -29.92
C MET A 1 -8.80 13.81 -29.01
N ASN A 2 -9.83 12.98 -29.16
CA ASN A 2 -11.09 13.19 -28.43
C ASN A 2 -10.89 12.90 -26.93
N ILE A 3 -10.95 13.95 -26.10
CA ILE A 3 -11.03 13.87 -24.64
C ILE A 3 -12.49 13.53 -24.28
N ASP A 4 -13.07 12.51 -24.92
CA ASP A 4 -14.53 12.39 -25.01
C ASP A 4 -15.21 11.93 -23.73
N ASP A 5 -14.46 11.50 -22.73
CA ASP A 5 -15.04 11.22 -21.43
C ASP A 5 -13.98 11.26 -20.34
N PRO A 6 -14.01 12.22 -19.40
CA PRO A 6 -13.14 12.17 -18.24
C PRO A 6 -13.40 10.92 -17.36
N ARG A 7 -14.54 10.22 -17.49
CA ARG A 7 -14.77 8.89 -16.90
C ARG A 7 -13.95 7.79 -17.59
N THR A 8 -13.35 8.07 -18.76
CA THR A 8 -12.36 7.21 -19.45
C THR A 8 -10.91 7.56 -19.12
N ILE A 9 -10.66 8.38 -18.08
CA ILE A 9 -9.35 8.47 -17.37
C ILE A 9 -8.99 7.11 -16.71
N GLN A 10 -9.83 6.07 -16.87
CA GLN A 10 -9.46 4.68 -16.66
C GLN A 10 -8.24 4.33 -17.52
N TRP A 11 -7.07 4.17 -16.87
CA TRP A 11 -5.85 3.49 -17.34
C TRP A 11 -5.86 3.10 -18.81
N ARG A 12 -5.78 4.12 -19.65
CA ARG A 12 -5.64 4.04 -21.10
C ARG A 12 -4.18 4.40 -21.43
N PRO A 13 -3.73 4.25 -22.68
CA PRO A 13 -2.46 4.82 -23.12
C PRO A 13 -2.32 6.34 -22.85
N ALA A 14 -3.43 7.00 -22.50
CA ALA A 14 -3.48 8.39 -22.04
C ALA A 14 -3.06 8.62 -20.57
N SER A 15 -2.84 7.60 -19.74
CA SER A 15 -2.32 7.78 -18.37
C SER A 15 -0.80 8.02 -18.43
N PRO A 16 -0.32 9.25 -18.20
CA PRO A 16 1.04 9.66 -18.57
C PRO A 16 2.14 9.09 -17.64
N TRP A 17 1.74 8.26 -16.66
CA TRP A 17 2.63 7.53 -15.76
C TRP A 17 2.49 6.00 -15.91
N ALA A 18 1.92 5.49 -17.00
CA ALA A 18 1.77 4.05 -17.21
C ALA A 18 2.46 3.56 -18.49
N THR A 19 2.84 2.29 -18.51
CA THR A 19 3.39 1.62 -19.70
C THR A 19 2.55 0.38 -20.03
N PRO A 20 2.27 0.12 -21.32
CA PRO A 20 1.49 -1.05 -21.70
C PRO A 20 2.27 -2.35 -21.42
N VAL A 21 1.54 -3.35 -20.93
CA VAL A 21 2.02 -4.69 -20.62
C VAL A 21 1.16 -5.67 -21.42
N PRO A 22 1.74 -6.50 -22.30
CA PRO A 22 0.96 -7.44 -23.08
C PRO A 22 0.44 -8.53 -22.15
N LEU A 23 -0.85 -8.86 -22.24
CA LEU A 23 -1.46 -9.88 -21.41
C LEU A 23 -1.95 -11.05 -22.27
N ALA A 24 -1.92 -12.23 -21.69
CA ALA A 24 -2.54 -13.42 -22.21
C ALA A 24 -3.43 -14.04 -21.13
N ALA A 25 -4.48 -14.74 -21.56
CA ALA A 25 -5.27 -15.57 -20.65
C ALA A 25 -4.37 -16.58 -19.93
N ALA A 26 -4.68 -16.82 -18.66
CA ALA A 26 -3.98 -17.77 -17.81
C ALA A 26 -4.98 -18.69 -17.10
N ASP A 27 -4.51 -19.88 -16.77
CA ASP A 27 -5.26 -20.98 -16.18
C ASP A 27 -5.44 -20.84 -14.65
N PHE A 28 -5.62 -19.62 -14.17
CA PHE A 28 -5.97 -19.39 -12.76
C PHE A 28 -7.43 -19.74 -12.48
N GLU A 29 -7.66 -20.33 -11.32
CA GLU A 29 -8.99 -20.57 -10.77
C GLU A 29 -9.36 -19.47 -9.77
N PRO A 30 -10.36 -18.63 -10.07
CA PRO A 30 -10.76 -17.54 -9.21
C PRO A 30 -11.66 -18.02 -8.08
N LEU A 31 -11.51 -17.37 -6.92
CA LEU A 31 -12.39 -17.53 -5.77
C LEU A 31 -13.86 -17.20 -6.13
N HIS A 32 -14.05 -16.17 -6.95
CA HIS A 32 -15.34 -15.68 -7.44
C HIS A 32 -15.41 -15.80 -8.97
N ALA A 33 -16.50 -16.37 -9.48
CA ALA A 33 -16.65 -16.66 -10.92
C ALA A 33 -16.56 -15.39 -11.80
N GLU A 34 -17.03 -14.25 -11.29
CA GLU A 34 -16.97 -12.96 -11.99
C GLU A 34 -15.54 -12.47 -12.27
N HIS A 35 -14.53 -12.99 -11.56
CA HIS A 35 -13.14 -12.62 -11.78
C HIS A 35 -12.43 -13.38 -12.91
N ARG A 36 -13.13 -14.31 -13.58
CA ARG A 36 -12.52 -15.20 -14.59
C ARG A 36 -11.86 -14.44 -15.75
N SER A 37 -12.44 -13.34 -16.21
CA SER A 37 -11.87 -12.52 -17.30
C SER A 37 -10.55 -11.85 -16.93
N TRP A 38 -10.26 -11.68 -15.64
CA TRP A 38 -9.03 -11.07 -15.13
C TRP A 38 -7.97 -12.10 -14.74
N CYS A 39 -8.22 -13.40 -14.95
CA CYS A 39 -7.22 -14.46 -14.83
C CYS A 39 -6.20 -14.39 -15.97
N LEU A 40 -5.26 -13.44 -15.86
CA LEU A 40 -4.32 -13.04 -16.91
C LEU A 40 -2.88 -13.24 -16.45
N ARG A 41 -1.96 -13.32 -17.42
CA ARG A 41 -0.51 -13.28 -17.21
C ARG A 41 0.16 -12.36 -18.22
N THR A 42 1.32 -11.82 -17.90
CA THR A 42 2.16 -11.11 -18.86
C THR A 42 2.61 -12.05 -19.96
N ASP A 43 2.43 -11.65 -21.21
CA ASP A 43 3.01 -12.31 -22.37
C ASP A 43 4.43 -11.77 -22.63
N LEU A 44 5.41 -12.41 -21.99
CA LEU A 44 6.81 -12.03 -22.15
C LEU A 44 7.32 -12.14 -23.61
N GLY A 45 6.68 -12.94 -24.46
CA GLY A 45 7.04 -13.08 -25.87
C GLY A 45 6.62 -11.89 -26.73
N ALA A 46 5.57 -11.17 -26.32
CA ALA A 46 5.06 -9.97 -26.99
C ALA A 46 5.68 -8.66 -26.47
N MET A 47 6.45 -8.74 -25.38
CA MET A 47 7.05 -7.59 -24.73
C MET A 47 8.30 -7.10 -25.48
N GLN A 48 8.38 -5.79 -25.75
CA GLN A 48 9.53 -5.15 -26.41
C GLN A 48 10.27 -4.22 -25.46
N ALA A 49 11.50 -3.83 -25.83
CA ALA A 49 12.40 -3.02 -24.99
C ALA A 49 11.79 -1.69 -24.50
N PHE A 50 10.82 -1.13 -25.24
CA PHE A 50 10.19 0.16 -24.92
C PHE A 50 8.68 0.18 -25.22
N GLY A 51 8.00 -0.96 -25.16
CA GLY A 51 6.56 -1.03 -25.44
C GLY A 51 6.05 -2.43 -25.70
N VAL A 52 4.96 -2.50 -26.46
CA VAL A 52 4.30 -3.74 -26.87
C VAL A 52 4.28 -3.82 -28.38
N ALA A 53 4.61 -4.99 -28.93
CA ALA A 53 4.65 -5.21 -30.38
C ALA A 53 3.26 -4.99 -31.01
N GLY A 54 3.15 -4.09 -31.98
CA GLY A 54 1.89 -3.87 -32.72
C GLY A 54 0.77 -3.23 -31.90
N PHE A 55 1.10 -2.63 -30.76
CA PHE A 55 0.15 -1.95 -29.89
C PHE A 55 -0.46 -0.72 -30.58
N ASP A 56 -1.78 -0.65 -30.54
CA ASP A 56 -2.59 0.53 -30.88
C ASP A 56 -3.37 0.94 -29.62
N ASP A 57 -3.71 2.22 -29.50
CA ASP A 57 -4.24 2.83 -28.29
C ASP A 57 -5.61 2.26 -27.85
N GLY A 58 -6.27 1.49 -28.73
CA GLY A 58 -7.53 0.78 -28.49
C GLY A 58 -7.39 -0.71 -28.14
N ASP A 59 -6.17 -1.24 -28.03
CA ASP A 59 -5.96 -2.67 -27.80
C ASP A 59 -6.35 -3.06 -26.36
N LEU A 60 -7.49 -3.72 -26.22
CA LEU A 60 -7.98 -4.23 -24.94
C LEU A 60 -7.25 -5.50 -24.47
N SER A 61 -6.22 -5.99 -25.19
CA SER A 61 -5.41 -7.13 -24.77
C SER A 61 -4.22 -6.75 -23.88
N VAL A 62 -3.98 -5.45 -23.66
CA VAL A 62 -2.92 -4.97 -22.75
C VAL A 62 -3.46 -4.57 -21.38
N GLY A 63 -2.60 -4.69 -20.37
CA GLY A 63 -2.73 -3.98 -19.10
C GLY A 63 -1.75 -2.82 -19.02
N PHE A 64 -1.84 -2.02 -17.96
CA PHE A 64 -0.97 -0.87 -17.76
C PHE A 64 -0.24 -0.97 -16.43
N ALA A 65 1.09 -1.03 -16.45
CA ALA A 65 1.91 -0.95 -15.25
C ALA A 65 2.26 0.51 -14.95
N ASP A 66 2.04 0.96 -13.72
CA ASP A 66 2.29 2.34 -13.33
C ASP A 66 3.74 2.57 -12.85
N PHE A 67 4.32 3.69 -13.26
CA PHE A 67 5.59 4.21 -12.78
C PHE A 67 5.42 4.99 -11.48
N GLN A 68 6.42 4.91 -10.61
CA GLN A 68 6.40 5.56 -9.30
C GLN A 68 7.74 6.24 -9.02
N LEU A 69 7.67 7.45 -8.46
CA LEU A 69 8.81 8.16 -7.89
C LEU A 69 8.57 8.40 -6.39
N PRO A 70 9.17 7.62 -5.48
CA PRO A 70 8.98 7.83 -4.05
C PRO A 70 9.65 9.13 -3.60
N ALA A 71 8.95 9.94 -2.80
CA ALA A 71 9.53 11.16 -2.22
C ALA A 71 10.53 10.87 -1.09
N ARG A 72 10.34 9.75 -0.38
CA ARG A 72 11.10 9.37 0.82
C ARG A 72 11.18 7.84 0.93
N TYR A 73 12.30 7.25 0.51
CA TYR A 73 12.67 5.84 0.74
C TYR A 73 14.13 5.63 0.31
N PRO A 74 14.90 4.67 0.85
CA PRO A 74 16.29 4.43 0.42
C PRO A 74 16.43 4.06 -1.07
N VAL A 75 15.33 3.77 -1.77
CA VAL A 75 15.32 3.57 -3.22
C VAL A 75 15.19 4.94 -3.90
N ALA A 76 16.32 5.63 -4.08
CA ALA A 76 16.40 6.95 -4.72
C ALA A 76 16.16 6.92 -6.26
N ARG A 77 15.41 5.93 -6.77
CA ARG A 77 15.28 5.63 -8.19
C ARG A 77 13.84 5.31 -8.57
N ARG A 78 13.61 5.14 -9.88
CA ARG A 78 12.37 4.63 -10.48
C ARG A 78 11.88 3.37 -9.76
N LEU A 79 10.66 3.43 -9.25
CA LEU A 79 9.84 2.28 -8.91
C LEU A 79 8.73 2.12 -9.96
N GLY A 80 7.96 1.04 -9.84
CA GLY A 80 6.75 0.84 -10.61
C GLY A 80 6.13 -0.52 -10.31
N SER A 81 4.98 -0.77 -10.92
CA SER A 81 4.30 -2.06 -10.80
C SER A 81 5.03 -3.16 -11.57
N GLY A 82 6.06 -3.73 -10.94
CA GLY A 82 6.89 -4.80 -11.52
C GLY A 82 6.18 -6.14 -11.68
N ARG A 83 5.01 -6.30 -11.04
CA ARG A 83 4.19 -7.52 -11.05
C ARG A 83 2.69 -7.27 -11.07
N ALA A 84 2.28 -6.07 -11.42
CA ALA A 84 0.88 -5.67 -11.39
C ALA A 84 0.52 -4.81 -12.59
N VAL A 85 -0.75 -4.84 -12.96
CA VAL A 85 -1.30 -4.05 -14.06
C VAL A 85 -2.68 -3.55 -13.73
N PHE A 86 -3.04 -2.40 -14.28
CA PHE A 86 -4.41 -1.96 -14.42
C PHE A 86 -4.99 -2.51 -15.73
N HIS A 87 -6.15 -3.16 -15.67
CA HIS A 87 -6.82 -3.72 -16.83
C HIS A 87 -8.33 -3.75 -16.61
N GLN A 88 -9.08 -3.10 -17.50
CA GLN A 88 -10.56 -3.07 -17.49
C GLN A 88 -11.16 -2.74 -16.11
N GLY A 89 -10.66 -1.67 -15.47
CA GLY A 89 -11.15 -1.21 -14.17
C GLY A 89 -10.66 -2.00 -12.96
N LYS A 90 -9.79 -3.01 -13.15
CA LYS A 90 -9.15 -3.75 -12.05
C LYS A 90 -7.66 -3.45 -11.96
N TYR A 91 -7.13 -3.45 -10.75
CA TYR A 91 -5.71 -3.57 -10.47
C TYR A 91 -5.43 -5.04 -10.12
N ILE A 92 -4.65 -5.71 -10.97
CA ILE A 92 -4.37 -7.14 -10.89
C ILE A 92 -2.91 -7.31 -10.50
N LYS A 93 -2.66 -7.90 -9.34
CA LYS A 93 -1.30 -8.18 -8.82
C LYS A 93 -0.98 -9.66 -9.00
N GLY A 94 0.26 -9.98 -9.35
CA GLY A 94 0.72 -11.35 -9.60
C GLY A 94 0.64 -11.80 -11.06
N VAL A 95 0.35 -10.89 -12.00
CA VAL A 95 0.25 -11.22 -13.44
C VAL A 95 1.57 -11.72 -14.04
N GLY A 96 2.66 -11.70 -13.29
CA GLY A 96 3.99 -12.00 -13.79
C GLY A 96 4.79 -10.72 -14.01
N ARG A 97 6.01 -10.89 -14.49
CA ARG A 97 6.96 -9.81 -14.65
C ARG A 97 6.47 -8.77 -15.65
N THR A 98 6.59 -7.48 -15.30
CA THR A 98 6.38 -6.34 -16.22
C THR A 98 7.71 -5.66 -16.54
N GLN A 99 7.73 -4.76 -17.53
CA GLN A 99 8.88 -3.93 -17.88
C GLN A 99 9.40 -3.11 -16.68
N LEU A 100 8.57 -2.90 -15.65
CA LEU A 100 8.89 -2.11 -14.45
C LEU A 100 9.46 -2.93 -13.30
N ALA A 101 9.66 -4.24 -13.45
CA ALA A 101 10.36 -5.05 -12.46
C ALA A 101 11.79 -4.50 -12.23
N ALA A 102 12.14 -4.13 -10.99
CA ALA A 102 13.34 -3.34 -10.71
C ALA A 102 14.68 -4.07 -10.93
N ASN A 103 14.64 -5.37 -11.19
CA ASN A 103 15.78 -6.29 -11.14
C ASN A 103 15.95 -7.11 -12.43
N TRP A 104 15.71 -6.49 -13.60
CA TRP A 104 16.00 -7.09 -14.92
C TRP A 104 17.44 -7.59 -15.06
N ALA A 105 18.39 -6.98 -14.34
CA ALA A 105 19.79 -7.33 -14.38
C ALA A 105 20.24 -8.30 -13.27
N ASP A 106 19.38 -8.63 -12.31
CA ASP A 106 19.74 -9.50 -11.18
C ASP A 106 19.01 -10.84 -11.27
N ALA A 107 19.68 -11.81 -11.90
CA ALA A 107 19.16 -13.17 -12.03
C ALA A 107 19.12 -13.93 -10.68
N SER A 108 19.80 -13.43 -9.65
CA SER A 108 19.82 -14.05 -8.32
C SER A 108 18.63 -13.64 -7.45
N ASP A 109 17.96 -12.54 -7.79
CA ASP A 109 16.77 -12.05 -7.10
C ASP A 109 15.50 -12.73 -7.64
N VAL A 110 15.39 -14.04 -7.42
CA VAL A 110 14.26 -14.87 -7.89
C VAL A 110 12.92 -14.36 -7.35
N LEU A 111 12.94 -13.82 -6.12
CA LEU A 111 11.75 -13.30 -5.44
C LEU A 111 11.15 -12.11 -6.20
N HIS A 112 11.94 -11.08 -6.49
CA HIS A 112 11.40 -9.88 -7.15
C HIS A 112 11.42 -9.97 -8.68
N SER A 113 12.19 -10.90 -9.27
CA SER A 113 12.40 -10.96 -10.74
C SER A 113 11.36 -11.76 -11.49
N SER A 114 10.68 -12.67 -10.82
CA SER A 114 9.67 -13.54 -11.44
C SER A 114 8.34 -12.82 -11.71
N GLY A 115 8.08 -11.73 -10.99
CA GLY A 115 6.78 -11.07 -10.97
C GLY A 115 5.66 -11.96 -10.42
N HIS A 116 6.03 -13.03 -9.72
CA HIS A 116 5.11 -13.93 -9.03
C HIS A 116 4.51 -13.24 -7.79
N MET A 117 3.26 -13.60 -7.48
CA MET A 117 2.64 -13.29 -6.20
C MET A 117 2.46 -14.57 -5.40
N TYR A 118 3.04 -14.56 -4.21
CA TYR A 118 2.92 -15.63 -3.23
C TYR A 118 1.46 -15.79 -2.80
N PRO A 119 0.94 -17.04 -2.78
CA PRO A 119 -0.31 -17.37 -2.11
C PRO A 119 -0.44 -16.77 -0.72
N SER A 120 0.59 -16.84 0.14
CA SER A 120 0.56 -16.26 1.49
C SER A 120 0.30 -14.75 1.47
N GLY A 121 0.93 -14.03 0.54
CA GLY A 121 0.68 -12.60 0.31
C GLY A 121 -0.77 -12.34 -0.12
N ALA A 122 -1.30 -13.12 -1.05
CA ALA A 122 -2.67 -13.01 -1.53
C ALA A 122 -3.72 -13.35 -0.47
N ILE A 123 -3.47 -14.40 0.32
CA ILE A 123 -4.27 -14.80 1.48
C ILE A 123 -4.34 -13.64 2.46
N ARG A 124 -3.19 -13.04 2.82
CA ARG A 124 -3.15 -11.89 3.74
C ARG A 124 -3.92 -10.69 3.19
N GLU A 125 -3.73 -10.31 1.93
CA GLU A 125 -4.48 -9.20 1.34
C GLU A 125 -6.00 -9.41 1.44
N TYR A 126 -6.45 -10.63 1.15
CA TYR A 126 -7.85 -11.00 1.18
C TYR A 126 -8.42 -11.06 2.61
N ILE A 127 -7.75 -11.77 3.52
CA ILE A 127 -8.18 -11.94 4.91
C ILE A 127 -8.21 -10.60 5.65
N VAL A 128 -7.20 -9.75 5.45
CA VAL A 128 -7.16 -8.40 6.05
C VAL A 128 -8.30 -7.54 5.51
N THR A 129 -8.61 -7.64 4.22
CA THR A 129 -9.77 -6.95 3.63
C THR A 129 -11.06 -7.41 4.31
N ARG A 130 -11.29 -8.73 4.43
CA ARG A 130 -12.49 -9.27 5.09
C ARG A 130 -12.59 -8.88 6.56
N TYR A 131 -11.47 -8.86 7.27
CA TYR A 131 -11.40 -8.40 8.65
C TYR A 131 -11.80 -6.92 8.76
N LEU A 132 -11.20 -6.05 7.94
CA LEU A 132 -11.51 -4.62 7.91
C LEU A 132 -12.96 -4.34 7.54
N GLU A 133 -13.50 -5.04 6.53
CA GLU A 133 -14.92 -4.95 6.17
C GLU A 133 -15.83 -5.34 7.35
N ALA A 134 -15.55 -6.45 8.03
CA ALA A 134 -16.32 -6.89 9.21
C ALA A 134 -16.21 -5.90 10.38
N ARG A 135 -15.12 -5.14 10.48
CA ARG A 135 -14.95 -4.03 11.44
C ARG A 135 -15.61 -2.72 10.99
N GLY A 136 -16.18 -2.64 9.78
CA GLY A 136 -16.72 -1.38 9.23
C GLY A 136 -15.63 -0.40 8.78
N LEU A 137 -14.48 -0.92 8.38
CA LEU A 137 -13.27 -0.20 7.98
C LEU A 137 -12.82 -0.56 6.55
N GLY A 138 -13.69 -1.15 5.72
CA GLY A 138 -13.34 -1.50 4.34
C GLY A 138 -13.02 -0.29 3.46
N ASP A 139 -13.56 0.89 3.81
CA ASP A 139 -13.39 2.14 3.06
C ASP A 139 -12.01 2.80 3.25
N VAL A 140 -11.22 2.37 4.24
CA VAL A 140 -9.88 2.96 4.51
C VAL A 140 -8.76 2.30 3.72
N VAL A 141 -9.06 1.21 3.01
CA VAL A 141 -8.11 0.48 2.17
C VAL A 141 -8.60 0.39 0.74
N VAL A 142 -7.69 0.09 -0.18
CA VAL A 142 -8.08 -0.43 -1.50
C VAL A 142 -8.35 -1.93 -1.33
N PRO A 143 -9.61 -2.38 -1.35
CA PRO A 143 -9.97 -3.74 -0.94
C PRO A 143 -9.46 -4.78 -1.93
N CYS A 144 -9.03 -5.93 -1.41
CA CYS A 144 -8.87 -7.16 -2.19
C CYS A 144 -10.25 -7.80 -2.37
N GLU A 145 -10.89 -7.57 -3.53
CA GLU A 145 -12.24 -8.04 -3.84
C GLU A 145 -12.28 -9.56 -4.01
N GLY A 146 -11.14 -10.16 -4.38
CA GLY A 146 -10.95 -11.60 -4.48
C GLY A 146 -9.54 -11.94 -4.93
N LEU A 147 -9.31 -13.23 -5.11
CA LEU A 147 -8.06 -13.77 -5.62
C LEU A 147 -8.31 -14.94 -6.57
N ALA A 148 -7.28 -15.33 -7.31
CA ALA A 148 -7.28 -16.55 -8.11
C ALA A 148 -5.98 -17.31 -7.90
N VAL A 149 -6.02 -18.63 -7.99
CA VAL A 149 -4.84 -19.48 -7.74
C VAL A 149 -4.66 -20.51 -8.84
N ARG A 150 -3.42 -20.96 -9.04
CA ARG A 150 -3.11 -22.13 -9.86
C ARG A 150 -1.87 -22.84 -9.32
N PRO A 151 -1.61 -24.09 -9.74
CA PRO A 151 -0.36 -24.76 -9.42
C PRO A 151 0.86 -23.97 -9.92
N LEU A 152 1.94 -24.05 -9.17
CA LEU A 152 3.23 -23.49 -9.55
C LEU A 152 3.88 -24.39 -10.62
N PRO A 153 4.35 -23.84 -11.76
CA PRO A 153 5.04 -24.63 -12.77
C PRO A 153 6.25 -25.33 -12.15
N ALA A 154 6.40 -26.64 -12.40
CA ALA A 154 7.41 -27.47 -11.73
C ALA A 154 8.84 -26.91 -11.82
N ALA A 155 9.22 -26.41 -13.01
CA ALA A 155 10.54 -25.80 -13.22
C ALA A 155 10.75 -24.55 -12.36
N PHE A 156 9.75 -23.67 -12.29
CA PHE A 156 9.83 -22.46 -11.48
C PHE A 156 9.79 -22.78 -9.98
N GLY A 157 8.93 -23.70 -9.55
CA GLY A 157 8.85 -24.12 -8.14
C GLY A 157 10.16 -24.71 -7.63
N SER A 158 10.89 -25.47 -8.44
CA SER A 158 12.21 -25.97 -8.06
C SER A 158 13.24 -24.86 -7.89
N ALA A 159 13.26 -23.88 -8.80
CA ALA A 159 14.16 -22.72 -8.70
C ALA A 159 13.84 -21.84 -7.47
N LEU A 160 12.55 -21.60 -7.20
CA LEU A 160 12.09 -20.85 -6.04
C LEU A 160 12.50 -21.53 -4.73
N ARG A 161 12.28 -22.84 -4.59
CA ARG A 161 12.66 -23.59 -3.38
C ARG A 161 14.18 -23.59 -3.18
N ALA A 162 14.96 -23.80 -4.23
CA ALA A 162 16.42 -23.73 -4.15
C ALA A 162 16.91 -22.34 -3.73
N HIS A 163 16.29 -21.28 -4.25
CA HIS A 163 16.61 -19.92 -3.85
C HIS A 163 16.26 -19.66 -2.37
N ALA A 164 15.07 -20.07 -1.93
CA ALA A 164 14.64 -19.94 -0.54
C ALA A 164 15.60 -20.66 0.43
N GLU A 165 16.01 -21.89 0.09
CA GLU A 165 17.03 -22.63 0.84
C GLU A 165 18.36 -21.88 0.90
N GLN A 166 18.83 -21.35 -0.24
CA GLN A 166 20.08 -20.58 -0.32
C GLN A 166 20.09 -19.35 0.60
N ILE A 167 18.96 -18.64 0.70
CA ILE A 167 18.85 -17.45 1.57
C ILE A 167 18.39 -17.78 3.00
N GLY A 168 18.18 -19.07 3.30
CA GLY A 168 17.77 -19.53 4.63
C GLY A 168 16.35 -19.11 5.03
N VAL A 169 15.45 -19.03 4.05
CA VAL A 169 14.03 -18.64 4.21
C VAL A 169 13.15 -19.88 4.04
N ALA A 170 12.22 -20.08 4.98
CA ALA A 170 11.27 -21.19 4.92
C ALA A 170 9.99 -20.73 4.21
N LEU A 171 9.68 -21.33 3.06
CA LEU A 171 8.42 -21.04 2.35
C LEU A 171 7.25 -21.72 3.06
N ALA A 172 6.10 -21.02 3.10
CA ALA A 172 4.84 -21.68 3.42
C ALA A 172 4.56 -22.81 2.41
N PRO A 173 3.89 -23.92 2.80
CA PRO A 173 3.52 -24.98 1.86
C PRO A 173 2.74 -24.48 0.63
N ALA A 174 1.81 -23.54 0.82
CA ALA A 174 1.09 -22.90 -0.29
C ALA A 174 2.06 -22.20 -1.25
N ASP A 175 3.01 -21.41 -0.74
CA ASP A 175 4.01 -20.67 -1.53
C ASP A 175 4.95 -21.60 -2.31
N ALA A 176 5.22 -22.79 -1.78
CA ALA A 176 6.07 -23.78 -2.44
C ALA A 176 5.38 -24.49 -3.62
N CYS A 177 4.05 -24.45 -3.68
CA CYS A 177 3.24 -25.30 -4.56
C CYS A 177 2.30 -24.52 -5.48
N LEU A 178 1.92 -23.30 -5.13
CA LEU A 178 0.89 -22.52 -5.81
C LEU A 178 1.40 -21.13 -6.19
N GLN A 179 0.62 -20.44 -7.02
CA GLN A 179 0.77 -19.00 -7.30
C GLN A 179 -0.60 -18.34 -7.32
N ALA A 180 -0.63 -17.05 -6.99
CA ALA A 180 -1.88 -16.31 -6.87
C ALA A 180 -1.93 -15.07 -7.78
N LEU A 181 -3.15 -14.60 -8.02
CA LEU A 181 -3.50 -13.24 -8.43
C LEU A 181 -4.36 -12.62 -7.34
N THR A 182 -4.22 -11.32 -7.08
CA THR A 182 -5.24 -10.55 -6.34
C THR A 182 -5.90 -9.52 -7.22
N PHE A 183 -7.18 -9.28 -6.96
CA PHE A 183 -8.02 -8.35 -7.70
C PHE A 183 -8.44 -7.21 -6.78
N LYS A 184 -8.18 -5.98 -7.22
CA LYS A 184 -8.55 -4.74 -6.53
C LYS A 184 -9.26 -3.80 -7.50
N PRO A 185 -10.07 -2.84 -7.02
CA PRO A 185 -10.61 -1.81 -7.89
C PRO A 185 -9.45 -0.95 -8.44
N GLY A 186 -9.49 -0.64 -9.74
CA GLY A 186 -8.49 0.18 -10.43
C GLY A 186 -8.70 1.70 -10.31
N ASN A 187 -9.48 2.15 -9.32
CA ASN A 187 -9.94 3.54 -9.19
C ASN A 187 -9.07 4.38 -8.24
N PHE A 188 -7.77 4.12 -8.17
CA PHE A 188 -6.84 4.85 -7.31
C PHE A 188 -5.58 5.19 -8.08
N ALA A 189 -4.86 6.22 -7.64
CA ALA A 189 -3.46 6.47 -7.98
C ALA A 189 -2.69 6.79 -6.69
N ARG A 190 -1.37 6.73 -6.72
CA ARG A 190 -0.48 7.04 -5.59
C ARG A 190 0.11 8.43 -5.76
N TRP A 191 0.50 9.06 -4.65
CA TRP A 191 1.31 10.29 -4.68
C TRP A 191 2.56 10.14 -5.57
N SER A 192 3.21 8.98 -5.52
CA SER A 192 4.40 8.67 -6.30
C SER A 192 4.15 8.60 -7.82
N ASN A 193 2.92 8.35 -8.28
CA ASN A 193 2.58 8.40 -9.70
C ASN A 193 2.64 9.84 -10.25
N PHE A 194 2.15 10.80 -9.47
CA PHE A 194 2.14 12.20 -9.87
C PHE A 194 3.53 12.85 -9.77
N LEU A 195 4.32 12.45 -8.78
CA LEU A 195 5.72 12.85 -8.72
C LEU A 195 6.50 12.35 -9.93
N TRP A 196 6.22 11.13 -10.38
CA TRP A 196 6.79 10.61 -11.61
C TRP A 196 6.40 11.49 -12.81
N LEU A 197 5.11 11.78 -12.96
CA LEU A 197 4.58 12.61 -14.04
C LEU A 197 5.22 13.99 -14.07
N ALA A 198 5.17 14.73 -12.95
CA ALA A 198 5.73 16.08 -12.87
C ALA A 198 7.24 16.13 -13.15
N THR A 199 7.94 15.01 -12.95
CA THR A 199 9.39 14.90 -13.24
C THR A 199 9.69 14.65 -14.72
N HIS A 200 8.85 13.87 -15.40
CA HIS A 200 9.14 13.35 -16.76
C HIS A 200 8.27 13.93 -17.86
N ALA A 201 7.24 14.73 -17.54
CA ALA A 201 6.43 15.43 -18.54
C ALA A 201 7.30 16.39 -19.37
N TYR A 202 6.94 16.55 -20.65
CA TYR A 202 7.63 17.46 -21.58
C TYR A 202 7.11 18.89 -21.48
N GLY A 203 5.92 19.08 -20.89
CA GLY A 203 5.34 20.42 -20.67
C GLY A 203 4.43 20.86 -21.80
N GLU A 204 3.92 19.92 -22.58
CA GLU A 204 2.84 20.18 -23.54
C GLU A 204 1.55 20.55 -22.81
N LEU A 205 0.72 21.39 -23.42
CA LEU A 205 -0.54 21.87 -22.81
C LEU A 205 -1.48 20.70 -22.45
N ASP A 206 -1.62 19.73 -23.36
CA ASP A 206 -2.47 18.56 -23.16
C ASP A 206 -1.98 17.68 -21.99
N GLU A 207 -0.67 17.53 -21.81
CA GLU A 207 -0.09 16.79 -20.68
C GLU A 207 -0.43 17.45 -19.35
N VAL A 208 -0.29 18.78 -19.27
CA VAL A 208 -0.59 19.55 -18.05
C VAL A 208 -2.08 19.52 -17.71
N ILE A 209 -2.95 19.61 -18.72
CA ILE A 209 -4.42 19.47 -18.52
C ILE A 209 -4.75 18.07 -18.00
N ARG A 210 -4.20 17.01 -18.62
CA ARG A 210 -4.43 15.62 -18.18
C ARG A 210 -3.91 15.38 -16.76
N MET A 211 -2.77 15.96 -16.41
CA MET A 211 -2.24 15.91 -15.04
C MET A 211 -3.22 16.53 -14.03
N GLY A 212 -3.75 17.73 -14.33
CA GLY A 212 -4.71 18.41 -13.45
C GLY A 212 -5.99 17.62 -13.25
N LEU A 213 -6.57 17.10 -14.34
CA LEU A 213 -7.76 16.24 -14.32
C LEU A 213 -7.53 14.96 -13.51
N ALA A 214 -6.39 14.31 -13.71
CA ALA A 214 -6.01 13.12 -12.99
C ALA A 214 -5.84 13.35 -11.49
N LEU A 215 -5.16 14.44 -11.10
CA LEU A 215 -4.98 14.81 -9.69
C LEU A 215 -6.32 14.98 -9.01
N HIS A 216 -7.24 15.73 -9.63
CA HIS A 216 -8.58 15.94 -9.11
C HIS A 216 -9.34 14.61 -8.99
N HIS A 217 -9.43 13.83 -10.08
CA HIS A 217 -10.14 12.55 -10.10
C HIS A 217 -9.63 11.54 -9.06
N PHE A 218 -8.32 11.32 -8.98
CA PHE A 218 -7.77 10.30 -8.08
C PHE A 218 -7.64 10.76 -6.63
N SER A 219 -7.72 12.07 -6.36
CA SER A 219 -7.83 12.58 -5.00
C SER A 219 -9.22 12.33 -4.43
N ASP A 220 -10.28 12.35 -5.24
CA ASP A 220 -11.63 11.97 -4.86
C ASP A 220 -12.30 11.15 -5.97
N PRO A 221 -12.12 9.82 -5.98
CA PRO A 221 -12.66 8.96 -7.03
C PRO A 221 -14.19 8.87 -7.03
N SER A 222 -14.86 9.44 -6.01
CA SER A 222 -16.32 9.50 -5.93
C SER A 222 -16.90 10.77 -6.57
N ALA A 223 -16.08 11.81 -6.77
CA ALA A 223 -16.52 13.05 -7.37
C ALA A 223 -16.74 12.88 -8.88
N GLU A 224 -17.79 13.54 -9.40
CA GLU A 224 -17.93 13.69 -10.85
C GLU A 224 -16.76 14.53 -11.38
N VAL A 225 -16.16 14.10 -12.50
CA VAL A 225 -15.05 14.84 -13.08
C VAL A 225 -15.59 16.06 -13.83
N ASP A 226 -15.49 17.23 -13.21
CA ASP A 226 -15.74 18.51 -13.85
C ASP A 226 -14.44 19.11 -14.38
N THR A 227 -14.32 19.18 -15.70
CA THR A 227 -13.15 19.75 -16.36
C THR A 227 -12.98 21.24 -16.08
N ASN A 228 -14.06 21.95 -15.75
CA ASN A 228 -14.02 23.37 -15.40
C ASN A 228 -13.61 23.60 -13.94
N ALA A 229 -13.74 22.58 -13.08
CA ALA A 229 -13.36 22.64 -11.67
C ALA A 229 -11.84 22.41 -11.44
N CYS A 230 -11.09 22.02 -12.47
CA CYS A 230 -9.66 21.70 -12.38
C CYS A 230 -8.76 22.95 -12.34
N THR A 231 -9.01 23.82 -11.36
CA THR A 231 -8.17 25.01 -11.09
C THR A 231 -7.01 24.67 -10.15
N PRO A 232 -5.91 25.45 -10.16
CA PRO A 232 -4.79 25.27 -9.24
C PRO A 232 -5.19 25.20 -7.75
N THR A 233 -6.11 26.06 -7.32
CA THR A 233 -6.62 26.09 -5.94
C THR A 233 -7.49 24.88 -5.62
N ALA A 234 -8.34 24.44 -6.55
CA ALA A 234 -9.13 23.23 -6.38
C ALA A 234 -8.26 21.97 -6.26
N ILE A 235 -7.17 21.88 -7.04
CA ILE A 235 -6.20 20.79 -6.93
C ILE A 235 -5.55 20.78 -5.54
N ALA A 236 -5.06 21.93 -5.07
CA ALA A 236 -4.45 22.05 -3.74
C ALA A 236 -5.44 21.65 -2.63
N ALA A 237 -6.68 22.13 -2.69
CA ALA A 237 -7.74 21.78 -1.74
C ALA A 237 -8.10 20.28 -1.78
N SER A 238 -8.12 19.65 -2.96
CA SER A 238 -8.44 18.23 -3.09
C SER A 238 -7.33 17.35 -2.50
N LEU A 239 -6.06 17.76 -2.69
CA LEU A 239 -4.90 17.11 -2.09
C LEU A 239 -4.86 17.32 -0.56
N ASP A 240 -5.27 18.48 -0.05
CA ASP A 240 -5.41 18.71 1.40
C ASP A 240 -6.49 17.80 2.01
N ALA A 241 -7.66 17.72 1.37
CA ALA A 241 -8.71 16.79 1.77
C ALA A 241 -8.23 15.33 1.78
N ALA A 242 -7.33 14.95 0.88
CA ALA A 242 -6.68 13.64 0.86
C ALA A 242 -5.72 13.42 2.03
N VAL A 243 -4.96 14.44 2.41
CA VAL A 243 -4.11 14.40 3.61
C VAL A 243 -4.96 14.22 4.86
N GLU A 244 -6.06 14.96 4.99
CA GLU A 244 -6.99 14.81 6.12
C GLU A 244 -7.66 13.43 6.12
N ARG A 245 -8.04 12.87 4.96
CA ARG A 245 -8.48 11.46 4.85
C ARG A 245 -7.39 10.50 5.34
N THR A 246 -6.15 10.69 4.91
CA THR A 246 -5.00 9.86 5.33
C THR A 246 -4.81 9.89 6.85
N ARG A 247 -4.84 11.08 7.46
CA ARG A 247 -4.74 11.28 8.91
C ARG A 247 -5.87 10.57 9.66
N ARG A 248 -7.12 10.70 9.21
CA ARG A 248 -8.27 10.00 9.81
C ARG A 248 -8.16 8.49 9.66
N ASN A 249 -7.74 8.01 8.49
CA ASN A 249 -7.54 6.58 8.23
C ASN A 249 -6.46 6.00 9.14
N PHE A 250 -5.39 6.74 9.42
CA PHE A 250 -4.39 6.32 10.41
C PHE A 250 -4.99 6.10 11.80
N ALA A 251 -5.83 7.03 12.27
CA ALA A 251 -6.53 6.88 13.54
C ALA A 251 -7.33 5.57 13.59
N ARG A 252 -8.04 5.27 12.49
CA ARG A 252 -8.86 4.05 12.35
C ARG A 252 -8.00 2.78 12.30
N PHE A 253 -6.83 2.81 11.65
CA PHE A 253 -5.89 1.68 11.66
C PHE A 253 -5.33 1.42 13.05
N PHE A 254 -4.97 2.49 13.76
CA PHE A 254 -4.49 2.40 15.14
C PHE A 254 -5.54 1.75 16.05
N GLU A 255 -6.79 2.22 15.99
CA GLU A 255 -7.92 1.68 16.75
C GLU A 255 -8.24 0.22 16.39
N ALA A 256 -7.97 -0.18 15.15
CA ALA A 256 -8.11 -1.55 14.67
C ALA A 256 -6.90 -2.44 15.04
N GLY A 257 -5.82 -1.89 15.61
CA GLY A 257 -4.61 -2.65 15.90
C GLY A 257 -3.90 -3.16 14.65
N ILE A 258 -3.85 -2.36 13.58
CA ILE A 258 -3.16 -2.73 12.34
C ILE A 258 -1.93 -1.87 12.16
N TYR A 259 -0.79 -2.53 12.03
CA TYR A 259 0.49 -1.91 11.73
C TYR A 259 0.82 -2.08 10.25
N TRP A 260 1.26 -1.01 9.59
CA TRP A 260 1.63 -1.04 8.17
C TRP A 260 3.14 -0.87 7.99
N GLY A 261 3.86 -1.95 7.65
CA GLY A 261 5.32 -1.93 7.53
C GLY A 261 5.90 -1.06 6.42
N SER A 262 5.11 -0.65 5.42
CA SER A 262 5.57 0.16 4.29
C SER A 262 4.53 1.18 3.84
N PHE A 263 4.38 2.27 4.60
CA PHE A 263 3.39 3.30 4.30
C PHE A 263 3.75 4.20 3.10
N THR A 264 5.03 4.55 2.97
CA THR A 264 5.52 5.68 2.16
C THR A 264 5.24 5.57 0.65
N ASN A 265 5.22 4.35 0.09
CA ASN A 265 4.95 4.10 -1.33
C ASN A 265 3.54 3.53 -1.60
N ASN A 266 2.76 3.27 -0.55
CA ASN A 266 1.49 2.56 -0.63
C ASN A 266 0.27 3.41 -0.21
N ALA A 267 0.50 4.70 0.09
CA ALA A 267 -0.55 5.68 0.27
C ALA A 267 -1.11 6.14 -1.09
N THR A 268 -2.39 5.92 -1.29
CA THR A 268 -3.11 6.45 -2.45
C THR A 268 -3.42 7.93 -2.30
N LEU A 269 -3.72 8.59 -3.41
CA LEU A 269 -4.10 10.00 -3.45
C LEU A 269 -5.42 10.29 -2.76
N ASP A 270 -6.30 9.32 -2.54
CA ASP A 270 -7.55 9.52 -1.82
C ASP A 270 -7.43 9.18 -0.32
N GLY A 271 -6.23 8.78 0.12
CA GLY A 271 -5.92 8.45 1.50
C GLY A 271 -6.17 7.00 1.90
N ARG A 272 -6.63 6.13 0.98
CA ARG A 272 -6.70 4.68 1.21
C ARG A 272 -5.31 4.06 1.23
N PHE A 273 -5.14 3.02 2.03
CA PHE A 273 -3.92 2.19 2.02
C PHE A 273 -4.05 1.02 1.03
N LEU A 274 -3.02 0.80 0.21
CA LEU A 274 -3.12 -0.12 -0.93
C LEU A 274 -2.53 -1.52 -0.71
N ASP A 275 -1.35 -1.62 -0.09
CA ASP A 275 -0.53 -2.84 -0.15
C ASP A 275 -0.72 -3.69 1.09
N LEU A 276 -1.69 -4.61 1.02
CA LEU A 276 -2.21 -5.34 2.18
C LEU A 276 -1.47 -6.65 2.44
N GLU A 277 -0.32 -6.88 1.79
CA GLU A 277 0.43 -8.14 1.91
C GLU A 277 1.12 -8.31 3.26
N LEU A 278 1.59 -7.20 3.84
CA LEU A 278 2.50 -7.20 4.99
C LEU A 278 1.98 -6.47 6.26
N PRO A 279 0.68 -6.49 6.60
CA PRO A 279 0.25 -5.93 7.87
C PRO A 279 0.73 -6.80 9.03
N THR A 280 1.03 -6.15 10.15
CA THR A 280 1.03 -6.85 11.44
C THR A 280 -0.32 -6.63 12.12
N LEU A 281 -1.03 -7.71 12.40
CA LEU A 281 -2.38 -7.68 12.98
C LEU A 281 -2.33 -7.89 14.50
N LEU A 282 -2.34 -6.80 15.25
CA LEU A 282 -2.53 -6.81 16.70
C LEU A 282 -4.02 -6.97 17.04
N THR A 283 -4.90 -6.48 16.16
CA THR A 283 -6.38 -6.45 16.23
C THR A 283 -6.97 -5.64 17.38
N GLU A 284 -6.11 -4.98 18.16
CA GLU A 284 -6.42 -3.98 19.17
C GLU A 284 -5.27 -2.95 19.27
N PRO A 285 -5.54 -1.71 19.69
CA PRO A 285 -4.50 -0.71 19.87
C PRO A 285 -3.54 -1.12 20.99
N MET A 286 -2.23 -1.12 20.71
CA MET A 286 -1.21 -1.44 21.71
C MET A 286 0.05 -0.63 21.51
N VAL A 287 0.73 -0.26 22.59
CA VAL A 287 2.09 0.29 22.53
C VAL A 287 3.08 -0.86 22.55
N VAL A 288 3.50 -1.29 21.36
CA VAL A 288 4.46 -2.38 21.17
C VAL A 288 5.58 -1.97 20.23
N ALA A 289 6.75 -2.56 20.45
CA ALA A 289 7.81 -2.58 19.47
C ALA A 289 7.80 -3.91 18.70
N LEU A 290 7.87 -3.84 17.38
CA LEU A 290 7.92 -4.92 16.42
C LEU A 290 9.36 -5.08 15.94
N ALA A 291 9.90 -6.29 16.02
CA ALA A 291 11.27 -6.54 15.56
C ALA A 291 11.44 -7.96 15.00
N PRO A 292 12.47 -8.21 14.17
CA PRO A 292 12.74 -9.56 13.70
C PRO A 292 12.92 -10.56 14.85
N HIS A 293 12.34 -11.77 14.74
CA HIS A 293 12.31 -12.81 15.78
C HIS A 293 13.69 -13.24 16.28
N LYS A 294 14.76 -13.00 15.50
CA LYS A 294 16.16 -13.27 15.90
C LYS A 294 16.66 -12.32 17.00
N LYS A 295 15.97 -11.21 17.30
CA LYS A 295 16.33 -10.31 18.41
C LYS A 295 15.91 -10.90 19.75
N ARG A 296 16.83 -10.86 20.73
CA ARG A 296 16.58 -11.20 22.13
C ARG A 296 16.02 -9.99 22.89
N THR A 297 15.40 -10.24 24.05
CA THR A 297 14.98 -9.21 25.01
C THR A 297 16.13 -8.34 25.49
N GLY A 298 15.87 -7.07 25.84
CA GLY A 298 16.90 -6.16 26.36
C GLY A 298 16.46 -4.70 26.45
N LEU A 299 17.41 -3.81 26.75
CA LEU A 299 17.22 -2.36 26.62
C LEU A 299 17.17 -1.99 25.12
N SER A 300 16.10 -1.34 24.70
CA SER A 300 15.97 -0.79 23.34
C SER A 300 15.99 0.73 23.40
N SER A 301 16.55 1.35 22.37
CA SER A 301 16.48 2.79 22.17
C SER A 301 15.43 3.11 21.12
N ALA A 302 14.52 4.04 21.40
CA ALA A 302 13.60 4.54 20.36
C ALA A 302 14.30 5.47 19.33
N ALA A 303 15.61 5.74 19.49
CA ALA A 303 16.43 6.45 18.50
C ALA A 303 16.95 5.54 17.37
N THR A 304 16.88 4.21 17.52
CA THR A 304 16.98 3.28 16.38
C THR A 304 15.76 3.44 15.48
N PRO A 305 15.81 3.02 14.20
CA PRO A 305 14.82 3.44 13.22
C PRO A 305 13.38 3.24 13.69
N ILE A 306 12.65 4.35 13.71
CA ILE A 306 11.35 4.59 14.35
C ILE A 306 10.24 3.61 13.89
N TYR A 307 10.44 2.92 12.76
CA TYR A 307 9.53 1.94 12.15
C TYR A 307 9.37 0.61 12.92
N GLN A 308 9.67 0.58 14.20
CA GLN A 308 9.42 -0.58 15.06
C GLN A 308 8.27 -0.33 16.01
N TRP A 309 7.89 0.91 16.29
CA TRP A 309 6.83 1.18 17.26
C TRP A 309 5.46 1.28 16.58
N PHE A 310 4.48 0.54 17.10
CA PHE A 310 3.09 0.67 16.67
C PHE A 310 2.59 2.10 16.92
N GLY A 311 2.02 2.74 15.90
CA GLY A 311 1.60 4.14 15.96
C GLY A 311 2.60 5.10 15.31
N ALA A 312 3.85 4.69 15.13
CA ALA A 312 4.88 5.54 14.54
C ALA A 312 4.64 5.83 13.05
N GLU A 313 3.88 4.97 12.36
CA GLU A 313 3.58 5.15 10.94
C GLU A 313 2.76 6.43 10.67
N PHE A 314 2.13 7.00 11.71
CA PHE A 314 1.50 8.33 11.67
C PHE A 314 2.51 9.42 11.30
N ILE A 315 3.65 9.45 12.00
CA ILE A 315 4.68 10.46 11.79
C ILE A 315 5.35 10.21 10.44
N ASP A 316 5.57 8.95 10.07
CA ASP A 316 6.17 8.63 8.78
C ASP A 316 5.24 8.97 7.62
N ALA A 317 3.93 8.77 7.76
CA ALA A 317 2.92 9.22 6.81
C ALA A 317 2.98 10.75 6.65
N ALA A 318 2.94 11.50 7.75
CA ALA A 318 2.98 12.96 7.71
C ALA A 318 4.27 13.49 7.06
N LYS A 319 5.44 12.94 7.44
CA LYS A 319 6.73 13.26 6.83
C LYS A 319 6.81 12.88 5.36
N ALA A 320 6.22 11.75 4.96
CA ALA A 320 6.20 11.31 3.56
C ALA A 320 5.33 12.25 2.72
N LEU A 321 4.15 12.62 3.21
CA LEU A 321 3.25 13.58 2.55
C LEU A 321 3.91 14.96 2.43
N ALA A 322 4.55 15.46 3.49
CA ALA A 322 5.35 16.68 3.45
C ALA A 322 6.44 16.63 2.36
N ALA A 323 7.17 15.52 2.27
CA ALA A 323 8.18 15.33 1.23
C ALA A 323 7.56 15.27 -0.18
N CYS A 324 6.40 14.60 -0.34
CA CYS A 324 5.67 14.56 -1.59
C CYS A 324 5.24 15.96 -2.04
N VAL A 325 4.64 16.77 -1.17
CA VAL A 325 4.21 18.13 -1.49
C VAL A 325 5.41 19.01 -1.86
N ALA A 326 6.50 18.96 -1.09
CA ALA A 326 7.71 19.73 -1.37
C ALA A 326 8.33 19.35 -2.73
N LEU A 327 8.45 18.05 -3.01
CA LEU A 327 8.99 17.56 -4.27
C LEU A 327 8.06 17.91 -5.45
N LEU A 328 6.74 17.77 -5.28
CA LEU A 328 5.77 18.14 -6.31
C LEU A 328 5.88 19.62 -6.68
N ARG A 329 5.97 20.52 -5.68
CA ARG A 329 6.17 21.96 -5.92
C ARG A 329 7.45 22.23 -6.70
N THR A 330 8.53 21.54 -6.35
CA THR A 330 9.82 21.66 -7.05
C THR A 330 9.69 21.22 -8.51
N ARG A 331 9.10 20.04 -8.74
CA ARG A 331 8.94 19.48 -10.09
C ARG A 331 7.98 20.28 -10.96
N LEU A 332 6.88 20.80 -10.42
CA LEU A 332 5.98 21.68 -11.15
C LEU A 332 6.65 23.02 -11.51
N SER A 333 7.52 23.53 -10.66
CA SER A 333 8.31 24.74 -10.97
C SER A 333 9.30 24.48 -12.12
N GLU A 334 9.98 23.33 -12.10
CA GLU A 334 10.87 22.89 -13.18
C GLU A 334 10.12 22.54 -14.47
N LEU A 335 8.89 22.05 -14.37
CA LEU A 335 8.03 21.79 -15.53
C LEU A 335 7.60 23.12 -16.15
N ALA A 336 7.18 24.09 -15.33
CA ALA A 336 6.76 25.41 -15.80
C ALA A 336 7.84 26.14 -16.62
N SER A 337 9.13 25.94 -16.31
CA SER A 337 10.23 26.55 -17.07
C SER A 337 10.50 25.88 -18.43
N ARG A 338 9.93 24.69 -18.66
CA ARG A 338 10.09 23.89 -19.88
C ARG A 338 8.81 23.83 -20.72
N CYS A 339 7.67 24.25 -20.17
CA CYS A 339 6.40 24.28 -20.90
C CYS A 339 6.52 25.10 -22.19
N GLU A 340 6.01 24.54 -23.30
CA GLU A 340 6.00 25.22 -24.60
C GLU A 340 4.94 26.32 -24.67
N HIS A 341 3.84 26.16 -23.93
CA HIS A 341 2.69 27.06 -23.93
C HIS A 341 2.59 27.86 -22.62
N GLU A 342 2.42 29.19 -22.72
CA GLU A 342 2.38 30.08 -21.56
C GLU A 342 1.24 29.73 -20.58
N SER A 343 0.06 29.33 -21.08
CA SER A 343 -1.04 28.88 -20.21
C SER A 343 -0.68 27.65 -19.37
N ALA A 344 0.08 26.69 -19.93
CA ALA A 344 0.55 25.52 -19.21
C ALA A 344 1.58 25.92 -18.14
N ALA A 345 2.51 26.81 -18.49
CA ALA A 345 3.49 27.36 -17.56
C ALA A 345 2.83 28.13 -16.41
N ALA A 346 1.85 28.98 -16.72
CA ALA A 346 1.08 29.76 -15.75
C ALA A 346 0.28 28.86 -14.81
N PHE A 347 -0.37 27.80 -15.35
CA PHE A 347 -1.09 26.82 -14.56
C PHE A 347 -0.18 26.10 -13.55
N CYS A 348 0.99 25.63 -14.00
CA CYS A 348 1.98 25.00 -13.13
C CYS A 348 2.46 25.95 -12.01
N ARG A 349 2.79 27.22 -12.33
CA ARG A 349 3.20 28.22 -11.33
C ARG A 349 2.10 28.52 -10.31
N ALA A 350 0.87 28.73 -10.78
CA ALA A 350 -0.27 28.96 -9.90
C ALA A 350 -0.55 27.74 -9.00
N THR A 351 -0.30 26.52 -9.49
CA THR A 351 -0.42 25.30 -8.68
C THR A 351 0.65 25.24 -7.60
N VAL A 352 1.89 25.64 -7.91
CA VAL A 352 2.98 25.74 -6.93
C VAL A 352 2.66 26.73 -5.82
N GLU A 353 2.07 27.88 -6.18
CA GLU A 353 1.63 28.91 -5.24
C GLU A 353 0.49 28.39 -4.35
N ALA A 354 -0.58 27.85 -4.93
CA ALA A 354 -1.70 27.28 -4.19
C ALA A 354 -1.28 26.15 -3.22
N LEU A 355 -0.35 25.28 -3.65
CA LEU A 355 0.24 24.26 -2.78
C LEU A 355 1.07 24.89 -1.64
N GLY A 356 1.77 25.98 -1.90
CA GLY A 356 2.55 26.69 -0.88
C GLY A 356 1.68 27.37 0.17
N GLU A 357 0.56 27.95 -0.24
CA GLU A 357 -0.43 28.56 0.66
C GLU A 357 -1.15 27.50 1.49
N THR A 358 -1.61 26.42 0.86
CA THR A 358 -2.37 25.34 1.53
C THR A 358 -1.50 24.55 2.51
N PHE A 359 -0.31 24.16 2.07
CA PHE A 359 0.62 23.33 2.85
C PHE A 359 1.73 24.17 3.51
N GLY A 360 1.35 25.33 4.06
CA GLY A 360 2.25 26.21 4.80
C GLY A 360 2.76 25.61 6.12
N PRO A 361 3.64 26.31 6.86
CA PRO A 361 4.25 25.80 8.11
C PRO A 361 3.25 25.37 9.20
N ASP A 362 2.05 25.94 9.21
CA ASP A 362 0.99 25.65 10.18
C ASP A 362 0.12 24.45 9.76
N HIS A 363 0.33 23.89 8.57
CA HIS A 363 -0.40 22.72 8.08
C HIS A 363 -0.05 21.46 8.88
N TRP A 364 -1.00 20.52 9.03
CA TRP A 364 -0.82 19.30 9.83
C TRP A 364 0.44 18.50 9.48
N ILE A 365 0.84 18.42 8.20
CA ILE A 365 2.07 17.70 7.77
C ILE A 365 3.38 18.37 8.26
N HIS A 366 3.28 19.53 8.91
CA HIS A 366 4.38 20.27 9.52
C HIS A 366 4.16 20.55 11.03
N ASP A 367 2.92 20.45 11.52
CA ASP A 367 2.56 20.70 12.92
C ASP A 367 2.95 19.55 13.86
N ARG A 368 4.21 19.58 14.31
CA ARG A 368 4.77 18.64 15.28
C ARG A 368 4.05 18.66 16.63
N GLU A 369 3.47 19.80 17.02
CA GLU A 369 2.75 19.91 18.30
C GLU A 369 1.41 19.17 18.21
N GLN A 370 0.72 19.30 17.08
CA GLN A 370 -0.47 18.52 16.82
C GLN A 370 -0.15 17.03 16.77
N TRP A 371 0.96 16.61 16.17
CA TRP A 371 1.39 15.21 16.20
C TRP A 371 1.63 14.70 17.61
N ARG A 372 2.30 15.49 18.45
CA ARG A 372 2.51 15.16 19.87
C ARG A 372 1.18 14.92 20.58
N ARG A 373 0.25 15.89 20.52
CA ARG A 373 -1.07 15.79 21.16
C ARG A 373 -1.82 14.54 20.71
N GLU A 374 -1.77 14.25 19.41
CA GLU A 374 -2.44 13.13 18.79
C GLU A 374 -1.87 11.76 19.18
N LEU A 375 -0.55 11.61 19.19
CA LEU A 375 0.10 10.36 19.62
C LEU A 375 -0.09 10.13 21.11
N ARG A 376 0.08 11.18 21.92
CA ARG A 376 -0.15 11.11 23.35
C ARG A 376 -1.58 10.65 23.65
N SER A 377 -2.57 11.31 23.05
CA SER A 377 -3.98 10.92 23.24
C SER A 377 -4.26 9.47 22.84
N ARG A 378 -3.54 8.94 21.85
CA ARG A 378 -3.70 7.56 21.39
C ARG A 378 -3.01 6.56 22.29
N TYR A 379 -1.87 6.89 22.89
CA TYR A 379 -1.12 5.97 23.77
C TYR A 379 -1.60 5.96 25.21
N VAL A 380 -2.18 7.06 25.72
CA VAL A 380 -2.70 7.10 27.09
C VAL A 380 -3.72 5.98 27.30
N GLY A 381 -3.48 5.16 28.33
CA GLY A 381 -4.38 4.08 28.74
C GLY A 381 -4.36 2.84 27.86
N GLN A 382 -3.52 2.77 26.82
CA GLN A 382 -3.41 1.59 25.97
C GLN A 382 -2.56 0.49 26.59
N VAL A 383 -2.87 -0.75 26.21
CA VAL A 383 -2.06 -1.93 26.54
C VAL A 383 -0.63 -1.72 26.07
N GLY A 384 0.36 -2.14 26.87
CA GLY A 384 1.77 -1.96 26.53
C GLY A 384 2.36 -0.58 26.84
N CYS A 385 1.54 0.42 27.19
CA CYS A 385 2.03 1.75 27.58
C CYS A 385 2.39 1.78 29.09
N PRO A 386 3.64 2.08 29.48
CA PRO A 386 3.92 2.44 30.87
C PRO A 386 3.23 3.79 31.15
N TYR A 387 2.77 4.00 32.38
CA TYR A 387 1.83 5.04 32.82
C TYR A 387 1.97 6.46 32.22
N ASP A 388 3.15 6.86 31.76
CA ASP A 388 3.39 8.10 31.00
C ASP A 388 3.93 7.81 29.58
N PRO A 389 3.16 8.07 28.50
CA PRO A 389 3.63 7.92 27.13
C PRO A 389 4.57 9.04 26.65
N GLU A 390 4.68 10.16 27.37
CA GLU A 390 5.41 11.35 26.91
C GLU A 390 6.86 11.06 26.46
N PRO A 391 7.68 10.30 27.21
CA PRO A 391 9.05 10.01 26.79
C PRO A 391 9.13 9.22 25.47
N LEU A 392 8.18 8.32 25.23
CA LEU A 392 8.09 7.59 23.96
C LEU A 392 7.68 8.53 22.82
N VAL A 393 6.65 9.37 23.04
CA VAL A 393 6.18 10.34 22.03
C VAL A 393 7.30 11.30 21.62
N GLU A 394 8.01 11.89 22.58
CA GLU A 394 9.15 12.78 22.30
C GLU A 394 10.24 12.09 21.47
N ALA A 395 10.48 10.81 21.73
CA ALA A 395 11.44 10.04 20.98
C ALA A 395 10.98 9.72 19.55
N LEU A 396 9.71 9.37 19.34
CA LEU A 396 9.15 9.16 18.01
C LEU A 396 9.16 10.44 17.17
N LEU A 397 8.94 11.59 17.80
CA LEU A 397 9.08 12.90 17.17
C LEU A 397 10.54 13.23 16.83
N GLY A 398 11.52 12.56 17.45
CA GLY A 398 12.95 12.78 17.27
C GLY A 398 13.49 13.97 18.08
N GLN A 399 12.83 14.33 19.19
CA GLN A 399 13.25 15.42 20.08
C GLN A 399 14.21 14.95 21.17
N SER A 400 14.10 13.70 21.56
CA SER A 400 14.95 13.06 22.56
C SER A 400 15.22 11.61 22.18
N SER A 401 16.20 10.98 22.82
CA SER A 401 16.30 9.53 22.83
C SER A 401 15.76 9.03 24.16
N VAL A 402 14.96 7.96 24.11
CA VAL A 402 14.52 7.24 25.30
C VAL A 402 15.03 5.80 25.23
N SER A 403 15.51 5.32 26.37
CA SER A 403 15.85 3.92 26.56
C SER A 403 14.71 3.24 27.30
N ILE A 404 14.04 2.30 26.66
CA ILE A 404 12.91 1.56 27.22
C ILE A 404 13.34 0.11 27.39
N ALA A 405 13.19 -0.42 28.61
CA ALA A 405 13.38 -1.83 28.87
C ALA A 405 12.24 -2.62 28.26
N LEU A 406 12.57 -3.60 27.41
CA LEU A 406 11.59 -4.38 26.66
C LEU A 406 11.60 -5.86 27.06
N ARG A 407 10.40 -6.41 27.27
CA ARG A 407 10.16 -7.85 27.40
C ARG A 407 9.51 -8.37 26.14
N ARG A 408 10.04 -9.49 25.64
CA ARG A 408 9.51 -10.19 24.47
C ARG A 408 8.28 -10.94 24.88
N HIS A 409 7.27 -10.89 24.03
CA HIS A 409 6.04 -11.64 24.19
C HIS A 409 5.61 -12.20 22.83
N GLU A 410 5.30 -13.49 22.80
CA GLU A 410 4.82 -14.15 21.60
C GLU A 410 3.31 -13.93 21.49
N LEU A 411 2.90 -13.08 20.56
CA LEU A 411 1.49 -12.86 20.25
C LEU A 411 0.94 -13.84 19.20
N GLY A 412 1.79 -14.73 18.67
CA GLY A 412 1.41 -15.68 17.62
C GLY A 412 0.91 -14.98 16.37
N LEU A 413 1.58 -13.90 15.95
CA LEU A 413 1.22 -13.11 14.78
C LEU A 413 1.47 -13.94 13.52
N ALA A 414 0.54 -13.92 12.57
CA ALA A 414 0.81 -14.47 11.26
C ALA A 414 1.96 -13.66 10.63
N ASP A 415 3.07 -14.34 10.34
CA ASP A 415 4.28 -13.68 9.85
C ASP A 415 3.98 -13.02 8.50
N PRO A 416 4.35 -11.74 8.29
CA PRO A 416 4.03 -11.00 7.07
C PRO A 416 4.83 -11.51 5.85
N GLU A 417 5.92 -12.24 6.05
CA GLU A 417 6.73 -12.85 4.98
C GLU A 417 7.39 -14.14 5.49
N PRO A 418 7.69 -15.13 4.62
CA PRO A 418 8.54 -16.26 4.98
C PRO A 418 9.93 -15.84 5.49
N ALA A 419 10.35 -14.58 5.27
CA ALA A 419 11.65 -14.02 5.65
C ALA A 419 11.66 -13.10 6.88
N ILE A 420 10.51 -12.61 7.36
CA ILE A 420 10.45 -11.63 8.45
C ILE A 420 9.49 -12.11 9.54
N SER A 421 9.96 -13.00 10.41
CA SER A 421 9.23 -13.30 11.63
C SER A 421 9.24 -12.07 12.54
N VAL A 422 8.07 -11.61 12.98
CA VAL A 422 7.94 -10.40 13.81
C VAL A 422 7.68 -10.80 15.26
N ALA A 423 8.66 -10.57 16.13
CA ALA A 423 8.47 -10.62 17.58
C ALA A 423 7.90 -9.29 18.09
N SER A 424 7.01 -9.41 19.07
CA SER A 424 6.44 -8.27 19.78
C SER A 424 7.15 -8.06 21.11
N PHE A 425 7.38 -6.79 21.44
CA PHE A 425 8.06 -6.37 22.64
C PHE A 425 7.24 -5.32 23.38
N PHE A 426 7.06 -5.52 24.68
CA PHE A 426 6.32 -4.65 25.59
C PHE A 426 7.26 -3.96 26.54
N ALA A 427 6.94 -2.73 26.95
CA ALA A 427 7.64 -2.08 28.04
C ALA A 427 7.59 -2.95 29.32
N ASP A 428 8.69 -3.01 30.06
CA ASP A 428 8.72 -3.76 31.31
C ASP A 428 7.69 -3.19 32.31
N GLY A 429 6.98 -4.07 33.01
CA GLY A 429 5.85 -3.69 33.87
C GLY A 429 4.56 -3.28 33.17
N ALA A 430 4.50 -3.24 31.83
CA ALA A 430 3.24 -2.99 31.12
C ALA A 430 2.27 -4.18 31.21
N SER A 431 0.98 -3.89 31.09
CA SER A 431 -0.06 -4.91 30.93
C SER A 431 0.13 -5.67 29.62
N LEU A 432 -0.25 -6.95 29.64
CA LEU A 432 -0.25 -7.81 28.46
C LEU A 432 -1.66 -7.85 27.87
N PRO A 433 -1.78 -8.04 26.55
CA PRO A 433 -3.08 -8.12 25.87
C PRO A 433 -3.77 -9.47 26.11
N GLU A 434 -5.10 -9.45 26.20
CA GLU A 434 -5.92 -10.66 26.46
C GLU A 434 -6.58 -11.24 25.20
N ASP A 435 -6.55 -10.56 24.04
CA ASP A 435 -7.38 -10.90 22.85
C ASP A 435 -8.88 -11.00 23.18
N ALA A 436 -9.43 -9.94 23.78
CA ALA A 436 -10.74 -9.99 24.42
C ALA A 436 -11.91 -10.39 23.49
N ASP A 437 -11.80 -10.14 22.18
CA ASP A 437 -12.81 -10.54 21.18
C ASP A 437 -12.40 -11.74 20.32
N GLY A 438 -11.25 -12.37 20.62
CA GLY A 438 -10.73 -13.54 19.90
C GLY A 438 -10.35 -13.28 18.45
N ALA A 439 -10.38 -12.02 17.99
CA ALA A 439 -10.14 -11.69 16.60
C ALA A 439 -8.67 -11.92 16.21
N ARG A 440 -7.71 -11.67 17.12
CA ARG A 440 -6.29 -11.93 16.81
C ARG A 440 -6.06 -13.41 16.56
N ALA A 441 -6.49 -14.26 17.51
CA ALA A 441 -6.33 -15.69 17.42
C ALA A 441 -7.01 -16.27 16.16
N LEU A 442 -8.23 -15.81 15.87
CA LEU A 442 -8.95 -16.24 14.67
C LEU A 442 -8.19 -15.90 13.39
N ILE A 443 -7.82 -14.62 13.19
CA ILE A 443 -7.18 -14.20 11.93
C ILE A 443 -5.82 -14.87 11.76
N ASN A 444 -4.99 -14.93 12.80
CA ASN A 444 -3.70 -15.59 12.71
C ASN A 444 -3.83 -17.10 12.46
N GLY A 445 -4.80 -17.75 13.09
CA GLY A 445 -5.11 -19.17 12.86
C GLY A 445 -5.56 -19.45 11.43
N LEU A 446 -6.45 -18.62 10.88
CA LEU A 446 -6.91 -18.74 9.49
C LEU A 446 -5.76 -18.57 8.49
N VAL A 447 -4.90 -17.55 8.66
CA VAL A 447 -3.74 -17.37 7.76
C VAL A 447 -2.81 -18.57 7.86
N GLN A 448 -2.50 -19.04 9.08
CA GLN A 448 -1.63 -20.19 9.28
C GLN A 448 -2.18 -21.48 8.64
N GLU A 449 -3.49 -21.72 8.76
CA GLU A 449 -4.18 -22.86 8.15
C GLU A 449 -4.12 -22.79 6.61
N LEU A 450 -4.49 -21.65 6.04
CA LEU A 450 -4.51 -21.44 4.59
C LEU A 450 -3.12 -21.52 3.96
N ASP A 451 -2.09 -21.10 4.68
CA ASP A 451 -0.69 -21.24 4.27
C ASP A 451 -0.25 -22.71 4.16
N GLN A 452 -0.96 -23.65 4.79
CA GLN A 452 -0.71 -25.09 4.65
C GLN A 452 -1.36 -25.71 3.41
N CYS A 453 -2.32 -25.04 2.77
CA CYS A 453 -3.04 -25.60 1.63
C CYS A 453 -2.13 -25.73 0.40
N THR A 454 -1.97 -26.96 -0.09
CA THR A 454 -1.08 -27.25 -1.25
C THR A 454 -1.84 -27.48 -2.55
N HIS A 455 -3.18 -27.53 -2.48
CA HIS A 455 -4.07 -27.72 -3.62
C HIS A 455 -4.99 -26.52 -3.84
N VAL A 456 -5.30 -26.23 -5.11
CA VAL A 456 -6.16 -25.12 -5.54
C VAL A 456 -7.54 -25.18 -4.87
N ASP A 457 -8.25 -26.31 -5.01
CA ASP A 457 -9.60 -26.47 -4.47
C ASP A 457 -9.65 -26.34 -2.95
N GLU A 458 -8.63 -26.84 -2.26
CA GLU A 458 -8.49 -26.76 -0.82
C GLU A 458 -8.36 -25.31 -0.37
N LEU A 459 -7.44 -24.56 -0.98
CA LEU A 459 -7.21 -23.15 -0.64
C LEU A 459 -8.44 -22.29 -0.95
N LEU A 460 -9.06 -22.46 -2.13
CA LEU A 460 -10.26 -21.70 -2.50
C LEU A 460 -11.45 -22.00 -1.59
N ARG A 461 -11.62 -23.26 -1.16
CA ARG A 461 -12.64 -23.64 -0.18
C ARG A 461 -12.34 -23.03 1.19
N GLY A 462 -11.10 -23.14 1.67
CA GLY A 462 -10.67 -22.56 2.94
C GLY A 462 -10.87 -21.05 2.98
N LEU A 463 -10.61 -20.32 1.90
CA LEU A 463 -10.85 -18.87 1.82
C LEU A 463 -12.33 -18.48 1.94
N ARG A 464 -13.24 -19.31 1.40
CA ARG A 464 -14.69 -19.09 1.57
C ARG A 464 -15.10 -19.33 3.02
N GLU A 465 -14.67 -20.44 3.60
CA GLU A 465 -14.93 -20.78 5.00
C GLU A 465 -14.36 -19.72 5.96
N ALA A 466 -13.14 -19.23 5.70
CA ALA A 466 -12.51 -18.15 6.43
C ALA A 466 -13.32 -16.84 6.35
N THR A 467 -13.87 -16.51 5.18
CA THR A 467 -14.74 -15.33 5.01
C THR A 467 -15.98 -15.43 5.91
N ASP A 468 -16.61 -16.60 5.97
CA ASP A 468 -17.80 -16.82 6.79
C ASP A 468 -17.48 -16.81 8.30
N GLN A 469 -16.32 -17.36 8.69
CA GLN A 469 -15.82 -17.29 10.06
C GLN A 469 -15.56 -15.85 10.50
N ILE A 470 -14.88 -15.05 9.66
CA ILE A 470 -14.61 -13.64 9.95
C ILE A 470 -15.92 -12.87 10.12
N ARG A 471 -16.89 -13.03 9.21
CA ARG A 471 -18.19 -12.33 9.30
C ARG A 471 -19.02 -12.72 10.52
N SER A 472 -18.92 -13.98 10.96
CA SER A 472 -19.68 -14.48 12.11
C SER A 472 -19.06 -14.08 13.45
N HIS A 473 -17.73 -13.98 13.55
CA HIS A 473 -17.01 -13.72 14.80
C HIS A 473 -16.60 -12.26 14.97
N VAL A 474 -16.14 -11.60 13.91
CA VAL A 474 -15.66 -10.22 13.98
C VAL A 474 -16.86 -9.28 13.95
N ARG A 475 -16.94 -8.41 14.96
CA ARG A 475 -17.97 -7.37 15.06
C ARG A 475 -17.34 -5.99 14.93
N PRO A 476 -18.09 -5.00 14.40
CA PRO A 476 -17.74 -3.60 14.56
C PRO A 476 -17.54 -3.31 16.04
N ARG A 477 -16.42 -2.68 16.41
CA ARG A 477 -16.26 -2.20 17.79
C ARG A 477 -17.27 -1.09 18.01
N ALA A 478 -18.00 -1.16 19.13
CA ALA A 478 -18.77 -0.01 19.58
C ALA A 478 -17.79 1.17 19.68
N ARG A 479 -18.12 2.31 19.07
CA ARG A 479 -17.32 3.54 19.22
C ARG A 479 -17.16 3.79 20.71
N GLN A 480 -15.95 3.61 21.23
CA GLN A 480 -15.65 3.98 22.61
C GLN A 480 -15.86 5.49 22.72
N GLY A 481 -16.96 5.91 23.33
CA GLY A 481 -17.23 7.30 23.70
C GLY A 481 -17.58 8.24 22.54
N ALA A 482 -18.82 8.16 22.04
CA ALA A 482 -19.63 9.38 22.07
C ALA A 482 -20.14 9.48 23.52
N ALA A 483 -19.32 10.01 24.41
CA ALA A 483 -19.78 10.34 25.75
C ALA A 483 -20.87 11.42 25.57
N ALA A 484 -22.09 11.09 26.02
CA ALA A 484 -23.19 12.03 26.13
C ALA A 484 -22.91 13.09 27.22
#